data_AF-A0A0R3TCD7-F1
#
_entry.id   AF-A0A0R3TCD7-F1
#
_cell.length_a   1.000
_cell.length_b   1.000
_cell.length_c   1.000
_cell.angle_alpha   90.00
_cell.angle_beta   90.00
_cell.angle_gamma   90.00
#
_symmetry.space_group_name_H-M   'P 1'
#
loop_
_entity.id
_entity.type
_entity.pdbx_description
1 polymer ?
#
loop_
_entity_poly.entity_id
_entity_poly.type
_entity_poly.pdbx_seq_one_letter_code
_entity_poly.pdbx_strand_id
1 'polypeptide(L)'
;PEFTFLRCSDQRTGVRRPRCARCRNHGLVNLIRGHKRDCPYRDCRCEECILVVERQRIMAAQVALKRKQNAEDREMEAMRNALEPEIQSLQGSAVDLTSTPIPKSNFSPLNYIYL
;
A
#
# COMPACT_ATOMS: atom_id res chain seq x y z
N PRO A 1 38.60 12.39 9.74
CA PRO A 1 37.53 11.37 9.86
C PRO A 1 36.81 11.17 8.51
N GLU A 2 37.24 10.16 7.76
CA GLU A 2 36.73 9.83 6.43
C GLU A 2 35.32 9.22 6.51
N PHE A 3 34.29 10.00 6.18
CA PHE A 3 32.94 9.49 5.99
C PHE A 3 32.86 8.76 4.66
N THR A 4 33.12 7.45 4.67
CA THR A 4 32.87 6.60 3.49
C THR A 4 31.38 6.60 3.18
N PHE A 5 31.00 7.33 2.12
CA PHE A 5 29.70 7.21 1.49
C PHE A 5 29.54 5.80 0.93
N LEU A 6 28.89 4.92 1.70
CA LEU A 6 28.45 3.63 1.18
C LEU A 6 27.35 3.90 0.14
N ARG A 7 27.74 4.01 -1.14
CA ARG A 7 26.83 4.04 -2.29
C ARG A 7 26.06 2.73 -2.33
N CYS A 8 24.93 2.67 -1.63
CA CYS A 8 24.00 1.56 -1.72
C CYS A 8 23.15 1.72 -3.00
N SER A 9 23.79 1.49 -4.15
CA SER A 9 23.16 1.37 -5.46
C SER A 9 23.19 -0.09 -5.89
N ASP A 10 22.46 -0.94 -5.17
CA ASP A 10 22.13 -2.27 -5.69
C ASP A 10 20.74 -2.19 -6.33
N GLN A 11 20.72 -1.80 -7.60
CA GLN A 11 19.52 -1.70 -8.44
C GLN A 11 19.34 -2.94 -9.33
N ARG A 12 20.16 -3.99 -9.14
CA ARG A 12 20.15 -5.20 -10.00
C ARG A 12 19.11 -6.23 -9.60
N THR A 13 18.51 -6.09 -8.42
CA THR A 13 17.38 -6.89 -7.96
C THR A 13 16.30 -5.90 -7.52
N GLY A 14 15.05 -6.03 -7.95
CA GLY A 14 13.97 -5.06 -7.67
C GLY A 14 13.65 -4.84 -6.17
N VAL A 15 14.43 -5.41 -5.26
CA VAL A 15 14.29 -5.31 -3.80
C VAL A 15 14.97 -4.05 -3.29
N ARG A 16 14.19 -2.98 -3.10
CA ARG A 16 14.68 -1.76 -2.47
C ARG A 16 15.09 -2.04 -1.02
N ARG A 17 16.33 -1.74 -0.68
CA ARG A 17 16.82 -1.78 0.72
C ARG A 17 16.44 -0.48 1.44
N PRO A 18 15.58 -0.53 2.47
CA PRO A 18 15.14 0.68 3.16
C PRO A 18 16.27 1.32 3.97
N ARG A 19 16.36 2.65 3.87
CA ARG A 19 17.32 3.48 4.61
C ARG A 19 16.64 4.11 5.83
N CYS A 20 17.43 4.41 6.86
CA CYS A 20 16.95 5.12 8.04
C CYS A 20 16.57 6.56 7.69
N ALA A 21 15.30 6.92 7.89
CA ALA A 21 14.80 8.26 7.58
C ALA A 21 15.45 9.35 8.47
N ARG A 22 15.66 9.07 9.76
CA ARG A 22 16.29 10.01 10.70
C ARG A 22 17.74 10.34 10.30
N CYS A 23 18.56 9.33 10.02
CA CYS A 23 19.92 9.56 9.54
C CYS A 23 19.96 10.36 8.24
N ARG A 24 19.05 10.05 7.30
CA ARG A 24 18.99 10.73 6.01
C ARG A 24 18.74 12.23 6.16
N ASN A 25 17.89 12.64 7.10
CA ASN A 25 17.63 14.06 7.39
C ASN A 25 18.90 14.79 7.88
N HIS A 26 19.78 14.10 8.60
CA HIS A 26 21.05 14.66 9.08
C HIS A 26 22.24 14.41 8.14
N GLY A 27 22.00 14.04 6.88
CA GLY A 27 23.05 13.83 5.88
C GLY A 27 23.77 12.48 5.95
N LEU A 28 23.39 11.58 6.86
CA LEU A 28 23.96 10.23 6.96
C LEU A 28 23.06 9.18 6.32
N VAL A 29 23.66 8.22 5.61
CA VAL A 29 22.91 7.15 4.95
C VAL A 29 23.22 5.80 5.60
N ASN A 30 22.33 5.37 6.47
CA ASN A 30 22.41 4.04 7.12
C ASN A 30 21.24 3.16 6.69
N LEU A 31 21.50 1.86 6.52
CA LEU A 31 20.44 0.87 6.32
C LEU A 31 19.67 0.68 7.61
N ILE A 32 18.34 0.63 7.56
CA ILE A 32 17.54 0.54 8.79
C ILE A 32 17.58 -0.86 9.43
N ARG A 33 17.97 -1.90 8.66
CA ARG A 33 18.15 -3.25 9.15
C ARG A 33 19.30 -3.27 10.19
N GLY A 34 19.00 -3.57 11.45
CA GLY A 34 19.96 -3.56 12.57
C GLY A 34 20.20 -2.18 13.21
N HIS A 35 20.01 -1.08 12.46
CA HIS A 35 20.39 0.27 12.88
C HIS A 35 19.43 0.98 13.87
N LYS A 36 18.25 0.41 14.16
CA LYS A 36 17.22 1.11 14.98
C LYS A 36 17.72 1.49 16.38
N ARG A 37 18.53 0.64 17.03
CA ARG A 37 19.03 0.87 18.39
C ARG A 37 20.27 1.76 18.41
N ASP A 38 21.13 1.58 17.40
CA ASP A 38 22.41 2.28 17.28
C ASP A 38 22.29 3.60 16.50
N CYS A 39 21.06 4.09 16.27
CA CYS A 39 20.83 5.30 15.52
C CYS A 39 21.28 6.51 16.34
N PRO A 40 22.26 7.32 15.87
CA PRO A 40 22.74 8.48 16.61
C PRO A 40 21.67 9.57 16.76
N TYR A 41 20.63 9.54 15.91
CA TYR A 41 19.54 10.51 15.91
C TYR A 41 18.21 9.91 16.41
N ARG A 42 18.25 8.76 17.11
CA ARG A 42 17.07 8.04 17.61
C ARG A 42 16.11 8.96 18.38
N ASP A 43 16.66 9.85 19.19
CA ASP A 43 15.91 10.76 20.07
C ASP A 43 15.98 12.23 19.61
N CYS A 44 16.44 12.47 18.38
CA CYS A 44 16.45 13.82 17.80
C CYS A 44 15.04 14.39 17.68
N ARG A 45 14.92 15.70 17.94
CA ARG A 45 13.68 16.50 17.93
C ARG A 45 13.72 17.70 16.98
N CYS A 46 14.58 17.69 15.96
CA CYS A 46 14.52 18.72 14.92
C CYS A 46 13.21 18.59 14.12
N GLU A 47 12.81 19.67 13.43
CA GLU A 47 11.57 19.74 12.65
C GLU A 47 11.45 18.58 11.65
N GLU A 48 12.51 18.30 10.90
CA GLU A 48 12.53 17.21 9.92
C GLU A 48 12.31 15.84 10.56
N CYS A 49 12.88 15.59 11.74
CA CYS A 49 12.69 14.33 12.47
C CYS A 49 11.29 14.21 13.06
N ILE A 50 10.69 15.32 13.53
CA ILE A 50 9.30 15.35 13.98
C ILE A 50 8.36 14.99 12.82
N LEU A 51 8.58 15.57 11.63
CA LEU A 51 7.79 15.27 10.43
C LEU A 51 7.88 13.79 10.02
N VAL A 52 9.06 13.17 10.16
CA VAL A 52 9.22 11.73 9.90
C VAL A 52 8.39 10.89 10.87
N VAL A 53 8.37 11.23 12.16
CA VAL A 53 7.58 10.51 13.16
C VAL A 53 6.09 10.65 12.86
N GLU A 54 5.61 11.86 12.56
CA GLU A 54 4.20 12.08 12.26
C GLU A 54 3.77 11.34 11.00
N ARG A 55 4.59 11.39 9.94
CA ARG A 55 4.35 10.60 8.72
C ARG A 55 4.27 9.11 9.02
N GLN A 56 5.16 8.57 9.86
CA GLN A 56 5.12 7.15 10.22
C GLN A 56 3.85 6.78 10.98
N ARG A 57 3.37 7.66 11.86
CA ARG A 57 2.10 7.47 12.58
C ARG A 57 0.93 7.38 11.59
N ILE A 58 0.84 8.32 10.66
CA ILE A 58 -0.20 8.34 9.62
C ILE A 58 -0.12 7.09 8.74
N MET A 59 1.07 6.73 8.27
CA MET A 59 1.28 5.54 7.44
C MET A 59 0.92 4.25 8.18
N ALA A 60 1.23 4.15 9.48
CA ALA A 60 0.85 2.99 10.29
C ALA A 60 -0.67 2.84 10.38
N ALA A 61 -1.38 3.94 10.62
CA ALA A 61 -2.84 3.96 10.63
C ALA A 61 -3.43 3.55 9.26
N GLN A 62 -2.92 4.12 8.18
CA GLN A 62 -3.35 3.79 6.82
C GLN A 62 -3.10 2.32 6.47
N VAL A 63 -1.92 1.78 6.82
CA VAL A 63 -1.59 0.37 6.60
C VAL A 63 -2.50 -0.55 7.42
N ALA A 64 -2.83 -0.18 8.66
CA ALA A 64 -3.76 -0.93 9.49
C ALA A 64 -5.17 -0.98 8.87
N LEU A 65 -5.69 0.18 8.43
CA LEU A 65 -6.98 0.26 7.76
C LEU A 65 -7.01 -0.59 6.49
N LYS A 66 -6.00 -0.46 5.63
CA LYS A 66 -5.94 -1.23 4.39
C LYS A 66 -5.83 -2.74 4.63
N ARG A 67 -5.10 -3.16 5.67
CA ARG A 67 -5.04 -4.58 6.06
C ARG A 67 -6.38 -5.11 6.51
N LYS A 68 -7.17 -4.30 7.23
CA LYS A 68 -8.54 -4.66 7.64
C LYS A 68 -9.45 -4.82 6.42
N GLN A 69 -9.49 -3.82 5.53
CA GLN A 69 -10.28 -3.88 4.28
C GLN A 69 -9.93 -5.12 3.45
N ASN A 70 -8.64 -5.35 3.22
CA ASN A 70 -8.19 -6.52 2.46
C ASN A 70 -8.54 -7.87 3.14
N ALA A 71 -8.69 -7.91 4.47
CA ALA A 71 -9.11 -9.11 5.17
C ALA A 71 -10.62 -9.34 4.98
N GLU A 72 -11.42 -8.30 5.16
CA GLU A 72 -12.88 -8.32 4.93
C GLU A 72 -13.21 -8.69 3.47
N ASP A 73 -12.48 -8.13 2.50
CA ASP A 73 -12.65 -8.46 1.07
C ASP A 73 -12.34 -9.94 0.78
N ARG A 74 -11.30 -10.49 1.42
CA ARG A 74 -10.94 -11.92 1.27
C ARG A 74 -11.99 -12.84 1.90
N GLU A 75 -12.57 -12.44 3.03
CA GLU A 75 -13.66 -13.17 3.68
C GLU A 75 -14.93 -13.15 2.83
N MET A 76 -15.29 -11.98 2.29
CA MET A 76 -16.44 -11.84 1.38
C MET A 76 -16.25 -12.67 0.10
N GLU A 77 -15.06 -12.64 -0.49
CA GLU A 77 -14.74 -13.40 -1.68
C GLU A 77 -14.70 -14.91 -1.39
N ALA A 78 -14.19 -15.33 -0.23
CA ALA A 78 -14.26 -16.74 0.19
C ALA A 78 -15.70 -17.21 0.37
N MET A 79 -16.56 -16.36 0.96
CA MET A 79 -17.99 -16.65 1.10
C MET A 79 -18.67 -16.75 -0.26
N ARG A 80 -18.44 -15.80 -1.18
CA ARG A 80 -18.95 -15.88 -2.56
C ARG A 80 -18.56 -17.20 -3.22
N ASN A 81 -17.28 -17.55 -3.20
CA ASN A 81 -16.79 -18.78 -3.82
C ASN A 81 -17.37 -20.06 -3.18
N ALA A 82 -17.76 -20.01 -1.91
CA ALA A 82 -18.45 -21.13 -1.25
C ALA A 82 -19.92 -21.27 -1.68
N LEU A 83 -20.60 -20.19 -2.08
CA LEU A 83 -21.98 -20.22 -2.58
C LEU A 83 -22.08 -20.53 -4.10
N GLU A 84 -21.01 -20.30 -4.86
CA GLU A 84 -20.94 -20.55 -6.31
C GLU A 84 -21.34 -22.00 -6.74
N PRO A 85 -20.89 -23.09 -6.08
CA PRO A 85 -21.21 -24.45 -6.51
C PRO A 85 -22.70 -24.81 -6.41
N GLU A 86 -23.48 -24.12 -5.58
CA GLU A 86 -24.91 -24.39 -5.38
C GLU A 86 -25.76 -23.74 -6.49
N ILE A 87 -25.37 -22.56 -6.96
CA ILE A 87 -26.05 -21.82 -8.04
C ILE A 87 -25.88 -22.55 -9.39
N GLN A 88 -24.71 -23.14 -9.64
CA GLN A 88 -24.41 -23.80 -10.92
C GLN A 88 -25.13 -25.15 -11.09
N SER A 89 -25.53 -25.79 -9.99
CA SER A 89 -26.37 -26.99 -10.01
C SER A 89 -27.86 -26.73 -10.29
N LEU A 90 -28.34 -25.49 -10.05
CA LEU A 90 -29.74 -25.08 -10.29
C LEU A 90 -29.94 -24.38 -11.65
N GLN A 91 -28.87 -23.98 -12.34
CA GLN A 91 -28.90 -23.38 -13.68
C GLN A 91 -28.93 -24.41 -14.84
N GLY A 92 -29.37 -25.64 -14.57
CA GLY A 92 -29.64 -26.64 -15.63
C GLY A 92 -30.89 -26.37 -16.47
N SER A 93 -31.70 -25.35 -16.13
CA SER A 93 -32.93 -25.04 -16.88
C SER A 93 -33.41 -23.59 -16.68
N ALA A 94 -32.71 -22.59 -17.21
CA ALA A 94 -33.27 -21.25 -17.40
C ALA A 94 -32.57 -20.51 -18.56
N VAL A 95 -33.24 -20.60 -19.72
CA VAL A 95 -33.27 -19.69 -20.88
C VAL A 95 -32.26 -18.54 -20.98
N ASP A 96 -31.53 -18.58 -22.10
CA ASP A 96 -30.84 -17.47 -22.77
C ASP A 96 -31.83 -16.35 -23.14
N LEU A 97 -31.79 -15.20 -22.46
CA LEU A 97 -32.62 -14.02 -22.80
C LEU A 97 -31.90 -12.66 -22.70
N THR A 98 -30.57 -12.63 -22.60
CA THR A 98 -29.82 -11.36 -22.65
C THR A 98 -28.73 -11.37 -23.72
N SER A 99 -29.11 -11.75 -24.94
CA SER A 99 -28.43 -11.29 -26.16
C SER A 99 -28.94 -9.90 -26.53
N THR A 100 -28.62 -8.89 -25.74
CA THR A 100 -28.67 -7.48 -26.19
C THR A 100 -27.36 -6.79 -25.79
N PRO A 101 -26.57 -6.27 -26.75
CA PRO A 101 -25.38 -5.49 -26.44
C PRO A 101 -25.80 -4.17 -25.79
N ILE A 102 -25.45 -3.97 -24.52
CA ILE A 102 -25.56 -2.66 -23.86
C ILE A 102 -24.43 -1.77 -24.42
N PRO A 103 -24.71 -0.66 -25.12
CA PRO A 103 -23.66 0.27 -25.54
C PRO A 103 -23.03 0.93 -24.31
N LYS A 104 -21.70 0.97 -24.27
CA LYS A 104 -20.91 1.60 -23.20
C LYS A 104 -21.28 3.09 -23.09
N SER A 105 -22.00 3.47 -22.04
CA SER A 105 -22.18 4.88 -21.70
C SER A 105 -20.89 5.39 -21.04
N ASN A 106 -20.27 6.38 -21.68
CA ASN A 106 -19.10 7.07 -21.15
C ASN A 106 -19.50 7.94 -19.97
N PHE A 107 -19.37 7.44 -18.75
CA PHE A 107 -19.52 8.27 -17.55
C PHE A 107 -18.17 8.95 -17.26
N SER A 108 -18.04 10.21 -17.70
CA SER A 108 -16.90 11.06 -17.35
C SER A 108 -17.24 11.90 -16.10
N PRO A 109 -16.43 11.89 -15.04
CA PRO A 109 -16.73 12.59 -13.79
C PRO A 109 -16.58 14.12 -13.85
N LEU A 110 -16.28 14.69 -15.02
CA LEU A 110 -16.00 16.13 -15.17
C LEU A 110 -17.24 17.04 -15.25
N ASN A 111 -18.46 16.49 -15.20
CA ASN A 111 -19.69 17.28 -15.30
C ASN A 111 -20.32 17.69 -13.95
N TYR A 112 -19.64 17.49 -12.81
CA TYR A 112 -20.18 17.90 -11.49
C TYR A 112 -19.52 19.16 -10.90
N ILE A 113 -18.74 19.92 -11.67
CA ILE A 113 -18.03 21.10 -11.14
C ILE A 113 -18.77 22.43 -11.38
N TYR A 114 -19.97 22.41 -11.97
CA TYR A 114 -20.80 23.62 -12.08
C TYR A 114 -22.26 23.35 -11.76
N LEU A 115 -22.58 23.18 -10.47
CA LEU A 115 -23.84 23.58 -9.84
C LEU A 115 -23.57 23.94 -8.38
#